data_AF-A0A420VMH1-F1
#
_entry.id   AF-A0A420VMH1-F1
#
_cell.length_a   1.000
_cell.length_b   1.000
_cell.length_c   1.000
_cell.angle_alpha   90.00
_cell.angle_beta   90.00
_cell.angle_gamma   90.00
#
_symmetry.space_group_name_H-M   'P 1'
#
loop_
_entity.id
_entity.type
_entity.pdbx_description
1 polymer ?
#
loop_
_entity_poly.entity_id
_entity_poly.type
_entity_poly.pdbx_seq_one_letter_code
_entity_poly.pdbx_strand_id
1 'polypeptide(L)'
;MKKILIISATLATFLSANTMQNQPNAQYYQEPMQQAYPYAQNYYGLSKPIMDKIQSSFPGAFIVDVDWEDFGYEIKLSNNMEMFFDRNGNFLGQKWDD
;
A
#
# COMPACT_ATOMS: atom_id res chain seq x y z
N MET A 1 18.76 48.46 -14.44
CA MET A 1 19.82 47.47 -14.20
C MET A 1 19.43 46.16 -14.86
N LYS A 2 20.19 45.68 -15.85
CA LYS A 2 20.12 44.30 -16.34
C LYS A 2 21.53 43.92 -16.76
N LYS A 3 22.22 43.11 -15.95
CA LYS A 3 23.52 42.54 -16.33
C LYS A 3 23.22 41.27 -17.12
N ILE A 4 23.63 41.25 -18.39
CA ILE A 4 23.66 40.06 -19.24
C ILE A 4 25.05 39.46 -19.09
N LEU A 5 25.13 38.16 -18.79
CA LEU A 5 26.36 37.38 -18.92
C LEU A 5 26.07 36.21 -19.85
N ILE A 6 26.73 36.19 -21.00
CA ILE A 6 26.67 35.10 -21.98
C ILE A 6 27.87 34.20 -21.71
N ILE A 7 27.63 32.91 -21.52
CA ILE A 7 28.68 31.89 -21.50
C ILE A 7 28.28 30.85 -22.53
N SER A 8 29.01 30.82 -23.63
CA SER A 8 28.92 29.80 -24.68
C SER A 8 29.59 28.52 -24.22
N ALA A 9 28.93 27.38 -24.39
CA ALA A 9 29.59 26.07 -24.38
C ALA A 9 28.94 25.15 -25.41
N THR A 10 29.82 24.41 -26.07
CA THR A 10 29.71 23.69 -27.33
C THR A 10 28.70 22.55 -27.33
N LEU A 11 28.18 22.24 -28.53
CA LEU A 11 27.37 21.06 -28.80
C LEU A 11 28.24 19.79 -28.68
N ALA A 12 27.86 18.88 -27.79
CA ALA A 12 28.33 17.49 -27.80
C ALA A 12 27.12 16.58 -28.00
N THR A 13 26.99 16.03 -29.20
CA THR A 13 26.11 14.89 -29.45
C THR A 13 26.83 13.61 -29.06
N PHE A 14 26.24 12.85 -28.16
CA PHE A 14 26.54 11.43 -28.00
C PHE A 14 25.26 10.63 -28.21
N LEU A 15 25.33 9.65 -29.11
CA LEU A 15 24.29 8.67 -29.41
C LEU A 15 24.41 7.43 -28.50
N SER A 16 23.25 6.81 -28.27
CA SER A 16 23.01 5.40 -27.87
C SER A 16 23.25 5.05 -26.38
N ALA A 17 22.45 4.23 -25.67
CA ALA A 17 21.54 3.16 -26.06
C ALA A 17 20.38 2.95 -25.04
N ASN A 18 19.48 2.04 -25.42
CA ASN A 18 18.15 1.68 -24.89
C ASN A 18 17.94 1.56 -23.36
N THR A 19 16.83 2.19 -22.94
CA THR A 19 15.77 1.79 -21.99
C THR A 19 16.08 0.73 -20.91
N MET A 20 16.03 1.14 -19.63
CA MET A 20 14.89 0.86 -18.74
C MET A 20 14.77 2.02 -17.73
N GLN A 21 13.60 2.65 -17.70
CA GLN A 21 13.28 3.76 -16.81
C GLN A 21 13.16 3.25 -15.38
N ASN A 22 14.19 3.51 -14.57
CA ASN A 22 14.16 3.32 -13.13
C ASN A 22 13.35 4.48 -12.53
N GLN A 23 12.16 4.22 -11.99
CA GLN A 23 11.37 5.25 -11.31
C GLN A 23 11.99 5.58 -9.94
N PRO A 24 12.06 6.86 -9.55
CA PRO A 24 12.78 7.28 -8.36
C PRO A 24 12.08 6.86 -7.07
N ASN A 25 12.88 6.24 -6.21
CA ASN A 25 12.67 5.96 -4.79
C ASN A 25 12.15 7.19 -4.03
N ALA A 26 10.94 7.10 -3.47
CA ALA A 26 10.48 8.04 -2.45
C ALA A 26 11.04 7.58 -1.09
N GLN A 27 12.05 8.30 -0.59
CA GLN A 27 12.56 8.17 0.77
C GLN A 27 11.42 8.34 1.79
N TYR A 28 10.98 7.25 2.39
CA TYR A 28 10.22 7.29 3.64
C TYR A 28 11.22 7.25 4.80
N TYR A 29 11.15 8.27 5.67
CA TYR A 29 11.88 8.30 6.92
C TYR A 29 11.47 7.10 7.78
N GLN A 30 12.45 6.28 8.19
CA GLN A 30 12.23 5.20 9.15
C GLN A 30 12.48 5.74 10.56
N GLU A 31 11.41 5.92 11.34
CA GLU A 31 11.52 6.07 12.79
C GLU A 31 12.07 4.77 13.39
N PRO A 32 13.02 4.81 14.33
CA PRO A 32 13.65 3.60 14.87
C PRO A 32 12.65 2.82 15.72
N MET A 33 12.11 1.74 15.16
CA MET A 33 11.19 0.81 15.80
C MET A 33 11.88 0.08 16.97
N GLN A 34 11.51 0.42 18.20
CA GLN A 34 11.87 -0.34 19.39
C GLN A 34 11.15 -1.70 19.35
N GLN A 35 11.93 -2.77 19.46
CA GLN A 35 11.46 -4.15 19.33
C GLN A 35 10.74 -4.62 20.61
N ALA A 36 9.43 -4.40 20.67
CA ALA A 36 8.55 -4.98 21.68
C ALA A 36 7.95 -6.29 21.16
N TYR A 37 8.09 -7.36 21.94
CA TYR A 37 7.60 -8.71 21.63
C TYR A 37 6.06 -8.67 21.47
N PRO A 38 5.47 -8.96 20.29
CA PRO A 38 4.04 -8.91 20.16
C PRO A 38 3.43 -10.23 20.65
N TYR A 39 2.70 -10.11 21.75
CA TYR A 39 1.51 -10.90 22.04
C TYR A 39 0.83 -11.35 20.74
N ALA A 40 0.70 -12.67 20.56
CA ALA A 40 0.14 -13.27 19.36
C ALA A 40 -1.21 -12.61 19.02
N GLN A 41 -1.21 -11.79 17.97
CA GLN A 41 -2.40 -11.12 17.48
C GLN A 41 -3.37 -12.17 16.97
N ASN A 42 -4.49 -12.34 17.65
CA ASN A 42 -5.57 -13.17 17.16
C ASN A 42 -6.30 -12.39 16.07
N TYR A 43 -5.92 -12.63 14.81
CA TYR A 43 -6.47 -11.98 13.64
C TYR A 43 -7.77 -12.63 13.14
N TYR A 44 -8.55 -13.27 14.02
CA TYR A 44 -9.73 -14.04 13.60
C TYR A 44 -9.40 -15.14 12.56
N GLY A 45 -8.15 -15.63 12.55
CA GLY A 45 -7.67 -16.57 11.53
C GLY A 45 -7.27 -15.93 10.18
N LEU A 46 -7.32 -14.60 10.07
CA LEU A 46 -6.94 -13.87 8.85
C LEU A 46 -5.44 -13.62 8.77
N SER A 47 -4.94 -13.49 7.55
CA SER A 47 -3.53 -13.20 7.29
C SER A 47 -3.20 -11.74 7.58
N LYS A 48 -1.92 -11.45 7.88
CA LYS A 48 -1.45 -10.08 8.14
C LYS A 48 -1.79 -9.09 7.00
N PRO A 49 -1.61 -9.42 5.70
CA PRO A 49 -1.98 -8.51 4.61
C PRO A 49 -3.44 -8.07 4.62
N ILE A 50 -4.37 -8.97 4.97
CA ILE A 50 -5.79 -8.65 5.11
C ILE A 50 -5.99 -7.61 6.20
N MET A 51 -5.39 -7.86 7.38
CA MET A 51 -5.52 -6.98 8.54
C MET A 51 -4.91 -5.60 8.30
N ASP A 52 -3.74 -5.54 7.67
CA ASP A 52 -3.10 -4.28 7.28
C ASP A 52 -3.98 -3.49 6.31
N LYS A 53 -4.62 -4.17 5.36
CA LYS A 53 -5.51 -3.55 4.37
C LYS A 53 -6.79 -2.99 5.02
N ILE A 54 -7.39 -3.72 5.96
CA ILE A 54 -8.56 -3.25 6.72
C ILE A 54 -8.20 -2.00 7.53
N GLN A 55 -7.14 -2.07 8.35
CA GLN A 55 -6.74 -0.98 9.24
C GLN A 55 -6.34 0.30 8.49
N SER A 56 -5.69 0.16 7.33
CA SER A 56 -5.32 1.31 6.50
C SER A 56 -6.49 1.91 5.72
N SER A 57 -7.51 1.12 5.36
CA SER A 57 -8.66 1.60 4.58
C SER A 57 -9.76 2.18 5.47
N PHE A 58 -9.99 1.58 6.65
CA PHE A 58 -11.06 1.96 7.57
C PHE A 58 -10.53 2.11 9.00
N PRO A 59 -9.74 3.16 9.28
CA PRO A 59 -9.21 3.39 10.61
C PRO A 59 -10.35 3.56 11.62
N GLY A 60 -10.34 2.74 12.67
CA GLY A 60 -11.34 2.74 13.73
C GLY A 60 -12.56 1.86 13.48
N ALA A 61 -12.72 1.28 12.29
CA ALA A 61 -13.68 0.19 12.08
C ALA A 61 -13.11 -1.11 12.66
N PHE A 62 -13.99 -1.95 13.21
CA PHE A 62 -13.63 -3.28 13.69
C PHE A 62 -14.38 -4.36 12.91
N ILE A 63 -13.79 -5.55 12.84
CA ILE A 63 -14.39 -6.71 12.16
C ILE A 63 -15.59 -7.17 12.99
N VAL A 64 -16.73 -7.31 12.34
CA VAL A 64 -17.96 -7.86 12.94
C VAL A 64 -18.24 -9.28 12.47
N ASP A 65 -17.79 -9.65 11.27
CA ASP A 65 -17.93 -11.00 10.75
C ASP A 65 -16.83 -11.37 9.74
N VAL A 66 -16.58 -12.68 9.62
CA VAL A 66 -15.64 -13.26 8.66
C VAL A 66 -16.24 -14.53 8.07
N ASP A 67 -16.55 -14.47 6.78
CA ASP A 67 -17.08 -15.60 6.00
C ASP A 67 -16.01 -16.18 5.08
N TRP A 68 -16.07 -17.51 4.92
CA TRP A 68 -15.18 -18.27 4.04
C TRP A 68 -15.93 -18.63 2.76
N GLU A 69 -15.48 -18.07 1.66
CA GLU A 69 -16.10 -18.19 0.35
C GLU A 69 -15.20 -18.98 -0.61
N ASP A 70 -15.75 -19.44 -1.73
CA ASP A 70 -14.97 -20.17 -2.74
C ASP A 70 -13.76 -19.36 -3.24
N PHE A 71 -13.94 -18.04 -3.39
CA PHE A 71 -12.90 -17.11 -3.82
C PHE A 71 -11.91 -16.73 -2.70
N GLY A 72 -12.26 -16.91 -1.43
CA GLY A 72 -11.43 -16.52 -0.29
C GLY A 72 -12.25 -16.07 0.91
N TYR A 73 -12.16 -14.79 1.26
CA TYR A 73 -12.75 -14.23 2.47
C TYR A 73 -13.68 -13.06 2.14
N GLU A 74 -14.86 -13.07 2.75
CA GLU A 74 -15.71 -11.90 2.90
C GLU A 74 -15.61 -11.40 4.35
N ILE A 75 -15.32 -10.12 4.54
CA ILE A 75 -15.08 -9.55 5.87
C ILE A 75 -15.99 -8.35 6.06
N LYS A 76 -16.91 -8.46 7.02
CA LYS A 76 -17.84 -7.39 7.38
C LYS A 76 -17.25 -6.54 8.49
N LEU A 77 -17.37 -5.22 8.33
CA LEU A 77 -16.85 -4.21 9.26
C LEU A 77 -17.99 -3.47 9.96
N SER A 78 -17.71 -2.91 11.13
CA SER A 78 -18.66 -2.20 11.99
C SER A 78 -19.26 -0.92 11.39
N ASN A 79 -18.75 -0.47 10.25
CA ASN A 79 -19.22 0.69 9.51
C ASN A 79 -20.02 0.30 8.26
N ASN A 80 -20.63 -0.89 8.24
CA ASN A 80 -21.43 -1.43 7.14
C ASN A 80 -20.63 -1.59 5.82
N MET A 81 -19.33 -1.79 5.93
CA MET A 81 -18.46 -2.10 4.78
C MET A 81 -18.16 -3.59 4.76
N GLU A 82 -18.19 -4.17 3.56
CA GLU A 82 -17.69 -5.51 3.30
C GLU A 82 -16.45 -5.44 2.43
N MET A 83 -15.43 -6.23 2.78
CA MET A 83 -14.19 -6.34 2.03
C MET A 83 -13.97 -7.78 1.59
N PHE A 84 -13.56 -7.96 0.32
CA PHE A 84 -13.33 -9.24 -0.29
C PHE A 84 -11.84 -9.47 -0.52
N PHE A 85 -11.36 -10.65 -0.15
CA PHE A 85 -9.96 -11.05 -0.32
C PHE A 85 -9.86 -12.44 -0.92
N ASP A 86 -8.81 -12.70 -1.70
CA ASP A 86 -8.50 -14.07 -2.10
C ASP A 86 -7.85 -14.86 -0.95
N ARG A 87 -7.62 -16.16 -1.17
CA ARG A 87 -7.00 -17.05 -0.18
C ARG A 87 -5.57 -16.66 0.22
N ASN A 88 -4.88 -15.87 -0.60
CA ASN A 88 -3.54 -15.35 -0.32
C ASN A 88 -3.57 -13.99 0.42
N GLY A 89 -4.76 -13.42 0.62
CA GLY A 89 -4.96 -12.11 1.24
C GLY A 89 -4.82 -10.94 0.26
N ASN A 90 -4.91 -11.18 -1.05
CA ASN A 90 -4.98 -10.09 -2.02
C ASN A 90 -6.39 -9.48 -2.01
N PHE A 91 -6.48 -8.16 -1.97
CA PHE A 91 -7.74 -7.45 -1.99
C PHE A 91 -8.41 -7.56 -3.37
N LEU A 92 -9.65 -8.06 -3.38
CA LEU A 92 -10.46 -8.25 -4.60
C LEU A 92 -11.45 -7.10 -4.82
N GLY A 93 -11.98 -6.51 -3.74
CA GLY A 93 -12.94 -5.43 -3.83
C GLY A 93 -13.65 -5.15 -2.50
N GLN A 94 -14.63 -4.25 -2.54
CA GLN A 94 -15.46 -3.89 -1.39
C GLN A 94 -16.87 -3.49 -1.83
N LYS A 95 -17.85 -3.64 -0.94
CA LYS A 95 -19.22 -3.12 -1.13
C LYS A 95 -19.80 -2.61 0.19
N TRP A 96 -20.87 -1.82 0.11
CA TRP A 96 -21.68 -1.50 1.29
C TRP A 96 -22.62 -2.67 1.59
N ASP A 97 -22.77 -2.99 2.87
CA ASP A 97 -23.76 -3.93 3.39
C ASP A 97 -25.09 -3.18 3.52
N ASP A 98 -26.04 -3.49 2.63
CA ASP A 98 -27.36 -2.82 2.51
C ASP A 98 -28.44 -3.53 3.35
#